data_AF-A0A2T2V3J6-F1
#
_entry.id   AF-A0A2T2V3J6-F1
#
_cell.length_a   1.000
_cell.length_b   1.000
_cell.length_c   1.000
_cell.angle_alpha   90.00
_cell.angle_beta   90.00
_cell.angle_gamma   90.00
#
_symmetry.space_group_name_H-M   'P 1'
#
loop_
_entity.id
_entity.type
_entity.pdbx_description
1 polymer ?
#
loop_
_entity_poly.entity_id
_entity_poly.type
_entity_poly.pdbx_seq_one_letter_code
_entity_poly.pdbx_strand_id
1 'polypeptide(L)'
;MAQEEARRREAEAELLESIVQEAKQEGLNYITDADARPAGAAHPKSNLWDNGQNMVQALGREMNVREVALDRFGEAVVTRDEPLASMEEVLVPLYLRHRYQVEATAKLLGGEAYEYATRGDDGAQLSAVVPAERQRAALDELLSTIRPSALALPEAAREQIPPRPPGHGDNRELFDGRTDPTLDPYAPAEVATTMVLDALTQPERALRLIEQQDAGADRLGFQGLLTRITDAVWKSNAPSDAHRAELQRTTQQVWTDVLLDRASTADIAPSVRARIEHHLRTLRAWLADHPGATSEAEAHRAALQASVTRFLDRTHEATERPASVDTPPGSPIGQAPGFHQRHVQRQAWLDQWSLARRACMRQHP
;
A
#
# COMPACT_ATOMS: atom_id res chain seq x y z
N MET A 1 -50.75 -4.47 -22.75
CA MET A 1 -50.01 -5.29 -21.76
C MET A 1 -48.57 -5.54 -22.22
N ALA A 2 -48.23 -6.53 -23.04
CA ALA A 2 -46.82 -6.82 -23.41
C ALA A 2 -46.11 -5.66 -24.15
N GLN A 3 -46.79 -4.96 -25.05
CA GLN A 3 -46.23 -3.79 -25.77
C GLN A 3 -46.03 -2.56 -24.86
N GLU A 4 -46.84 -2.45 -23.82
CA GLU A 4 -46.81 -1.33 -22.87
C GLU A 4 -45.70 -1.52 -21.83
N GLU A 5 -45.51 -2.76 -21.39
CA GLU A 5 -44.37 -3.17 -20.58
C GLU A 5 -43.04 -3.02 -21.33
N ALA A 6 -43.00 -3.34 -22.62
CA ALA A 6 -41.81 -3.13 -23.47
C ALA A 6 -41.44 -1.64 -23.58
N ARG A 7 -42.41 -0.76 -23.85
CA ARG A 7 -42.19 0.69 -23.89
C ARG A 7 -41.71 1.25 -22.55
N ARG A 8 -42.25 0.73 -21.44
CA ARG A 8 -41.83 1.14 -20.09
C ARG A 8 -40.36 0.76 -19.83
N ARG A 9 -39.95 -0.46 -20.22
CA ARG A 9 -38.55 -0.90 -20.10
C ARG A 9 -37.61 -0.09 -20.98
N GLU A 10 -38.04 0.29 -22.18
CA GLU A 10 -37.27 1.14 -23.09
C GLU A 10 -37.06 2.55 -22.50
N ALA A 11 -38.14 3.18 -22.00
CA ALA A 11 -38.06 4.49 -21.34
C ALA A 11 -37.23 4.44 -20.03
N GLU A 12 -37.32 3.35 -19.27
CA GLU A 12 -36.47 3.13 -18.08
C GLU A 12 -34.99 3.01 -18.46
N ALA A 13 -34.68 2.28 -19.52
CA ALA A 13 -33.30 2.13 -20.01
C ALA A 13 -32.72 3.46 -20.50
N GLU A 14 -33.50 4.26 -21.25
CA GLU A 14 -33.09 5.60 -21.69
C GLU A 14 -32.82 6.54 -20.51
N LEU A 15 -33.68 6.51 -19.49
CA LEU A 15 -33.49 7.32 -18.28
C LEU A 15 -32.25 6.88 -17.47
N LEU A 16 -32.03 5.57 -17.32
CA LEU A 16 -30.86 5.06 -16.62
C LEU A 16 -29.57 5.43 -17.35
N GLU A 17 -29.56 5.32 -18.69
CA GLU A 17 -28.42 5.75 -19.50
C GLU A 17 -28.17 7.26 -19.33
N SER A 18 -29.22 8.09 -19.35
CA SER A 18 -29.04 9.53 -19.16
C SER A 18 -28.43 9.87 -17.80
N ILE A 19 -28.84 9.18 -16.73
CA ILE A 19 -28.27 9.37 -15.38
C ILE A 19 -26.79 9.00 -15.35
N VAL A 20 -26.40 7.88 -15.99
CA VAL A 20 -24.99 7.46 -16.05
C VAL A 20 -24.16 8.47 -16.83
N GLN A 21 -24.67 8.98 -17.95
CA GLN A 21 -23.96 9.97 -18.76
C GLN A 21 -23.84 11.33 -18.06
N GLU A 22 -24.87 11.77 -17.34
CA GLU A 22 -24.82 12.98 -16.51
C GLU A 22 -23.77 12.85 -15.40
N ALA A 23 -23.75 11.73 -14.68
CA ALA A 23 -22.74 11.45 -13.66
C ALA A 23 -21.31 11.49 -14.24
N LYS A 24 -21.09 10.91 -15.42
CA LYS A 24 -19.80 10.98 -16.13
C LYS A 24 -19.43 12.43 -16.50
N GLN A 25 -20.38 13.22 -16.98
CA GLN A 25 -20.15 14.64 -17.33
C GLN A 25 -19.78 15.47 -16.10
N GLU A 26 -20.29 15.12 -14.92
CA GLU A 26 -19.91 15.71 -13.64
C GLU A 26 -18.57 15.17 -13.07
N GLY A 27 -17.97 14.17 -13.72
CA GLY A 27 -16.73 13.53 -13.29
C GLY A 27 -16.90 12.50 -12.17
N LEU A 28 -18.13 12.02 -11.93
CA LEU A 28 -18.46 10.98 -10.97
C LEU A 28 -18.21 9.60 -11.60
N ASN A 29 -16.95 9.19 -11.62
CA ASN A 29 -16.53 7.92 -12.21
C ASN A 29 -16.82 6.75 -11.27
N TYR A 30 -17.31 5.64 -11.82
CA TYR A 30 -17.51 4.40 -11.09
C TYR A 30 -16.31 3.47 -11.25
N ILE A 31 -15.64 3.16 -10.14
CA ILE A 31 -14.60 2.14 -10.02
C ILE A 31 -14.97 1.24 -8.84
N THR A 32 -14.84 -0.08 -9.01
CA THR A 32 -15.25 -1.03 -7.97
C THR A 32 -14.25 -1.10 -6.82
N ASP A 33 -14.71 -1.58 -5.65
CA ASP A 33 -13.85 -1.88 -4.50
C ASP A 33 -12.73 -2.86 -4.84
N ALA A 34 -12.95 -3.79 -5.78
CA ALA A 34 -11.92 -4.74 -6.25
C ALA A 34 -10.75 -4.02 -6.93
N ASP A 35 -11.02 -2.90 -7.57
CA ASP A 35 -10.02 -2.06 -8.25
C ASP A 35 -9.55 -0.87 -7.38
N ALA A 36 -10.08 -0.73 -6.17
CA ALA A 36 -9.77 0.36 -5.24
C ALA A 36 -8.98 -0.09 -4.00
N ARG A 37 -9.36 -1.23 -3.42
CA ARG A 37 -8.85 -1.72 -2.12
C ARG A 37 -7.47 -2.35 -2.17
N PRO A 38 -7.08 -3.14 -3.18
CA PRO A 38 -5.76 -3.77 -3.19
C PRO A 38 -4.64 -2.72 -3.15
N ALA A 39 -3.58 -2.96 -2.39
CA ALA A 39 -2.44 -2.04 -2.32
C ALA A 39 -1.75 -1.85 -3.69
N GLY A 40 -1.73 -2.93 -4.49
CA GLY A 40 -1.24 -2.94 -5.88
C GLY A 40 -2.22 -2.36 -6.91
N ALA A 41 -3.39 -1.86 -6.52
CA ALA A 41 -4.41 -1.34 -7.44
C ALA A 41 -3.89 -0.25 -8.38
N ALA A 42 -4.48 -0.18 -9.58
CA ALA A 42 -3.95 0.65 -10.65
C ALA A 42 -4.54 2.05 -10.72
N HIS A 43 -5.79 2.22 -10.34
CA HIS A 43 -6.51 3.45 -10.59
C HIS A 43 -6.09 4.59 -9.64
N PRO A 44 -5.51 5.69 -10.13
CA PRO A 44 -4.90 6.74 -9.30
C PRO A 44 -5.91 7.59 -8.51
N LYS A 45 -7.19 7.54 -8.88
CA LYS A 45 -8.28 8.27 -8.21
C LYS A 45 -9.24 7.36 -7.42
N SER A 46 -8.97 6.05 -7.38
CA SER A 46 -9.85 5.11 -6.69
C SER A 46 -9.29 4.79 -5.32
N ASN A 47 -9.50 5.70 -4.36
CA ASN A 47 -9.04 5.57 -2.98
C ASN A 47 -10.24 5.54 -2.04
N LEU A 48 -10.19 4.67 -1.02
CA LEU A 48 -11.20 4.67 0.03
C LEU A 48 -11.09 5.90 0.91
N TRP A 49 -9.85 6.39 1.07
CA TRP A 49 -9.50 7.51 1.93
C TRP A 49 -8.45 8.35 1.20
N ASP A 50 -8.83 9.55 0.76
CA ASP A 50 -7.89 10.57 0.32
C ASP A 50 -8.37 11.97 0.75
N ASN A 51 -7.42 12.90 0.88
CA ASN A 51 -7.66 14.22 1.45
C ASN A 51 -7.59 15.34 0.39
N GLY A 52 -8.00 15.02 -0.85
CA GLY A 52 -8.21 16.02 -1.90
C GLY A 52 -7.80 15.58 -3.31
N GLN A 53 -8.04 16.45 -4.29
CA GLN A 53 -7.90 16.15 -5.72
C GLN A 53 -6.45 15.92 -6.20
N ASN A 54 -5.47 16.40 -5.44
CA ASN A 54 -4.04 16.23 -5.73
C ASN A 54 -3.37 15.47 -4.58
N MET A 55 -3.12 14.17 -4.79
CA MET A 55 -2.57 13.27 -3.78
C MET A 55 -1.19 13.71 -3.26
N VAL A 56 -0.33 14.27 -4.13
CA VAL A 56 0.99 14.75 -3.74
C VAL A 56 0.85 15.93 -2.78
N GLN A 57 0.04 16.93 -3.14
CA GLN A 57 -0.20 18.08 -2.27
C GLN A 57 -0.96 17.69 -0.99
N ALA A 58 -1.86 16.72 -1.07
CA ALA A 58 -2.59 16.22 0.09
C ALA A 58 -1.64 15.52 1.07
N LEU A 59 -0.68 14.73 0.59
CA LEU A 59 0.35 14.11 1.44
C LEU A 59 1.17 15.16 2.18
N GLY A 60 1.66 16.18 1.47
CA GLY A 60 2.38 17.28 2.10
C GLY A 60 1.56 18.05 3.14
N ARG A 61 0.26 18.25 2.89
CA ARG A 61 -0.65 18.85 3.89
C ARG A 61 -0.80 17.98 5.12
N GLU A 62 -1.02 16.67 4.96
CA GLU A 62 -1.16 15.75 6.09
C GLU A 62 0.12 15.68 6.93
N MET A 63 1.28 15.71 6.28
CA MET A 63 2.57 15.76 6.97
C MET A 63 2.76 17.06 7.75
N ASN A 64 2.38 18.21 7.18
CA ASN A 64 2.43 19.49 7.89
C ASN A 64 1.46 19.55 9.09
N VAL A 65 0.24 19.01 8.95
CA VAL A 65 -0.71 18.92 10.07
C VAL A 65 -0.15 18.02 11.17
N ARG A 66 0.44 16.88 10.80
CA ARG A 66 1.11 15.97 11.74
C ARG A 66 2.25 16.68 12.47
N GLU A 67 3.11 17.39 11.76
CA GLU A 67 4.23 18.16 12.35
C GLU A 67 3.72 19.16 13.39
N VAL A 68 2.79 20.05 13.01
CA VAL A 68 2.22 21.06 13.92
C VAL A 68 1.56 20.45 15.16
N ALA A 69 0.92 19.29 15.02
CA ALA A 69 0.27 18.63 16.14
C ALA A 69 1.26 17.85 17.03
N LEU A 70 2.32 17.26 16.46
CA LEU A 70 3.42 16.66 17.23
C LEU A 70 4.24 17.70 17.99
N ASP A 71 4.44 18.89 17.43
CA ASP A 71 5.10 20.03 18.11
C ASP A 71 4.35 20.49 19.38
N ARG A 72 3.04 20.21 19.45
CA ARG A 72 2.17 20.53 20.59
C ARG A 72 1.90 19.33 21.49
N PHE A 73 2.50 18.19 21.20
CA PHE A 73 2.29 16.96 21.95
C PHE A 73 2.94 17.05 23.34
N GLY A 74 2.24 16.56 24.36
CA GLY A 74 2.67 16.57 25.76
C GLY A 74 1.56 16.10 26.69
N GLU A 75 1.76 16.16 28.01
CA GLU A 75 0.81 15.63 29.01
C GLU A 75 -0.66 16.08 28.83
N ALA A 76 -0.88 17.27 28.26
CA ALA A 76 -2.22 17.83 28.04
C ALA A 76 -3.07 17.03 27.03
N VAL A 77 -2.50 16.06 26.33
CA VAL A 77 -3.25 15.13 25.46
C VAL A 77 -4.02 14.07 26.25
N VAL A 78 -3.71 13.91 27.54
CA VAL A 78 -4.37 12.96 28.45
C VAL A 78 -5.19 13.73 29.48
N THR A 79 -6.32 13.15 29.90
CA THR A 79 -7.20 13.80 30.89
C THR A 79 -6.50 13.85 32.25
N ARG A 80 -6.83 14.85 33.08
CA ARG A 80 -6.37 14.86 34.48
C ARG A 80 -6.78 13.57 35.18
N ASP A 81 -5.89 13.07 36.02
CA ASP A 81 -6.04 11.83 36.80
C ASP A 81 -6.04 10.52 35.98
N GLU A 82 -5.82 10.58 34.66
CA GLU A 82 -5.50 9.41 33.85
C GLU A 82 -3.98 9.12 33.86
N PRO A 83 -3.56 7.85 33.69
CA PRO A 83 -2.14 7.52 33.61
C PRO A 83 -1.45 8.17 32.41
N LEU A 84 -0.27 8.79 32.61
CA LEU A 84 0.52 9.35 31.50
C LEU A 84 0.90 8.33 30.42
N ALA A 85 0.92 7.04 30.74
CA ALA A 85 1.12 5.99 29.74
C ALA A 85 0.06 6.02 28.62
N SER A 86 -1.15 6.57 28.89
CA SER A 86 -2.21 6.68 27.88
C SER A 86 -1.94 7.74 26.79
N MET A 87 -0.85 8.51 26.93
CA MET A 87 -0.37 9.41 25.89
C MET A 87 -0.04 8.66 24.59
N GLU A 88 0.37 7.39 24.69
CA GLU A 88 0.70 6.55 23.54
C GLU A 88 -0.51 6.30 22.61
N GLU A 89 -1.70 6.08 23.17
CA GLU A 89 -2.95 5.92 22.43
C GLU A 89 -3.27 7.15 21.57
N VAL A 90 -2.90 8.35 22.04
CA VAL A 90 -3.06 9.60 21.27
C VAL A 90 -1.94 9.77 20.25
N LEU A 91 -0.72 9.34 20.60
CA LEU A 91 0.45 9.42 19.73
C LEU A 91 0.25 8.62 18.44
N VAL A 92 -0.29 7.40 18.51
CA VAL A 92 -0.40 6.49 17.35
C VAL A 92 -1.18 7.10 16.17
N PRO A 93 -2.47 7.50 16.31
CA PRO A 93 -3.23 8.06 15.20
C PRO A 93 -2.69 9.42 14.74
N LEU A 94 -2.05 10.19 15.64
CA LEU A 94 -1.39 11.45 15.30
C LEU A 94 -0.14 11.21 14.44
N TYR A 95 0.75 10.32 14.89
CA TYR A 95 1.98 9.97 14.21
C TYR A 95 1.72 9.26 12.87
N LEU A 96 0.68 8.45 12.78
CA LEU A 96 0.28 7.76 11.54
C LEU A 96 -0.82 8.50 10.75
N ARG A 97 -1.08 9.78 11.02
CA ARG A 97 -2.13 10.58 10.35
C ARG A 97 -2.08 10.49 8.82
N HIS A 98 -0.88 10.43 8.26
CA HIS A 98 -0.63 10.41 6.82
C HIS A 98 -0.84 9.03 6.15
N ARG A 99 -1.09 7.95 6.91
CA ARG A 99 -1.07 6.55 6.41
C ARG A 99 -1.95 6.29 5.19
N TYR A 100 -3.17 6.81 5.18
CA TYR A 100 -4.07 6.61 4.05
C TYR A 100 -3.68 7.44 2.84
N GLN A 101 -3.13 8.63 3.08
CA GLN A 101 -2.65 9.49 2.01
C GLN A 101 -1.36 8.95 1.38
N VAL A 102 -0.54 8.19 2.12
CA VAL A 102 0.58 7.39 1.57
C VAL A 102 0.06 6.40 0.54
N GLU A 103 -0.93 5.57 0.89
CA GLU A 103 -1.51 4.58 -0.03
C GLU A 103 -2.06 5.25 -1.31
N ALA A 104 -2.84 6.32 -1.15
CA ALA A 104 -3.43 7.07 -2.25
C ALA A 104 -2.36 7.70 -3.16
N THR A 105 -1.30 8.28 -2.58
CA THR A 105 -0.20 8.90 -3.34
C THR A 105 0.62 7.84 -4.07
N ALA A 106 0.82 6.68 -3.44
CA ALA A 106 1.59 5.59 -4.02
C ALA A 106 0.93 5.09 -5.32
N LYS A 107 -0.42 5.01 -5.41
CA LYS A 107 -1.13 4.59 -6.63
C LYS A 107 -0.85 5.45 -7.87
N LEU A 108 -0.26 6.65 -7.72
CA LEU A 108 0.23 7.42 -8.85
C LEU A 108 1.39 6.71 -9.58
N LEU A 109 2.24 5.99 -8.85
CA LEU A 109 3.38 5.26 -9.41
C LEU A 109 2.89 3.99 -10.12
N GLY A 110 3.29 3.83 -11.38
CA GLY A 110 2.74 2.79 -12.25
C GLY A 110 1.24 2.96 -12.51
N GLY A 111 0.62 4.05 -12.04
CA GLY A 111 -0.83 4.27 -12.07
C GLY A 111 -1.39 4.35 -13.48
N GLU A 112 -2.62 3.88 -13.64
CA GLU A 112 -3.34 3.86 -14.91
C GLU A 112 -4.81 4.20 -14.63
N ALA A 113 -5.27 5.30 -15.20
CA ALA A 113 -6.66 5.69 -15.11
C ALA A 113 -7.45 5.04 -16.25
N TYR A 114 -8.61 4.49 -15.94
CA TYR A 114 -9.47 3.80 -16.89
C TYR A 114 -10.92 3.83 -16.39
N GLU A 115 -11.83 3.53 -17.29
CA GLU A 115 -13.26 3.39 -17.04
C GLU A 115 -13.73 2.01 -17.50
N TYR A 116 -14.83 1.52 -16.93
CA TYR A 116 -15.47 0.30 -17.40
C TYR A 116 -16.24 0.56 -18.70
N ALA A 117 -15.50 0.72 -19.79
CA ALA A 117 -16.05 0.98 -21.11
C ALA A 117 -16.91 -0.18 -21.61
N THR A 118 -18.02 0.16 -22.24
CA THR A 118 -18.86 -0.80 -22.98
C THR A 118 -18.76 -0.54 -24.48
N ARG A 119 -19.10 -1.56 -25.29
CA ARG A 119 -19.10 -1.39 -26.75
C ARG A 119 -20.12 -0.33 -27.15
N GLY A 120 -19.66 0.70 -27.86
CA GLY A 120 -20.49 1.85 -28.26
C GLY A 120 -20.37 3.07 -27.34
N ASP A 121 -19.56 2.97 -26.28
CA ASP A 121 -19.20 4.10 -25.42
C ASP A 121 -17.97 4.82 -25.98
N ASP A 122 -18.18 5.64 -27.01
CA ASP A 122 -17.09 6.29 -27.78
C ASP A 122 -16.28 7.31 -26.97
N GLY A 123 -16.73 7.68 -25.76
CA GLY A 123 -16.07 8.64 -24.87
C GLY A 123 -15.29 8.03 -23.70
N ALA A 124 -15.39 6.71 -23.48
CA ALA A 124 -14.81 6.09 -22.30
C ALA A 124 -13.28 6.04 -22.33
N GLN A 125 -12.66 6.37 -21.21
CA GLN A 125 -11.20 6.28 -21.09
C GLN A 125 -10.76 4.82 -20.89
N LEU A 126 -10.20 4.20 -21.92
CA LEU A 126 -9.77 2.79 -21.85
C LEU A 126 -8.53 2.57 -20.97
N SER A 127 -7.57 3.49 -21.08
CA SER A 127 -6.28 3.41 -20.39
C SER A 127 -5.54 4.73 -20.55
N ALA A 128 -5.13 5.33 -19.43
CA ALA A 128 -4.30 6.52 -19.39
C ALA A 128 -3.26 6.40 -18.27
N VAL A 129 -2.01 6.14 -18.67
CA VAL A 129 -0.88 6.09 -17.74
C VAL A 129 -0.67 7.44 -17.07
N VAL A 130 -0.44 7.44 -15.75
CA VAL A 130 -0.12 8.66 -15.00
C VAL A 130 1.17 9.28 -15.58
N PRO A 131 1.18 10.58 -15.91
CA PRO A 131 2.36 11.24 -16.48
C PRO A 131 3.62 11.06 -15.64
N ALA A 132 4.77 10.84 -16.28
CA ALA A 132 6.04 10.53 -15.62
C ALA A 132 6.46 11.59 -14.59
N GLU A 133 6.24 12.87 -14.88
CA GLU A 133 6.51 13.96 -13.93
C GLU A 133 5.68 13.83 -12.64
N ARG A 134 4.40 13.46 -12.77
CA ARG A 134 3.51 13.25 -11.63
C ARG A 134 3.90 12.03 -10.82
N GLN A 135 4.36 10.95 -11.48
CA GLN A 135 4.91 9.79 -10.78
C GLN A 135 6.18 10.13 -9.99
N ARG A 136 7.10 10.93 -10.59
CA ARG A 136 8.32 11.39 -9.91
C ARG A 136 8.00 12.30 -8.73
N ALA A 137 7.07 13.24 -8.88
CA ALA A 137 6.63 14.10 -7.79
C ALA A 137 6.00 13.29 -6.64
N ALA A 138 5.21 12.26 -6.95
CA ALA A 138 4.64 11.36 -5.94
C ALA A 138 5.73 10.57 -5.20
N LEU A 139 6.72 10.04 -5.93
CA LEU A 139 7.86 9.35 -5.33
C LEU A 139 8.66 10.27 -4.40
N ASP A 140 8.95 11.49 -4.83
CA ASP A 140 9.71 12.45 -4.02
C ASP A 140 8.98 12.83 -2.73
N GLU A 141 7.66 13.05 -2.82
CA GLU A 141 6.83 13.36 -1.66
C GLU A 141 6.77 12.17 -0.69
N LEU A 142 6.58 10.94 -1.18
CA LEU A 142 6.61 9.72 -0.36
C LEU A 142 7.98 9.52 0.31
N LEU A 143 9.07 9.73 -0.42
CA LEU A 143 10.43 9.63 0.16
C LEU A 143 10.71 10.74 1.18
N SER A 144 10.00 11.87 1.11
CA SER A 144 10.13 12.93 2.11
C SER A 144 9.58 12.52 3.48
N THR A 145 8.58 11.64 3.54
CA THR A 145 7.92 11.23 4.79
C THR A 145 8.75 10.26 5.62
N ILE A 146 9.71 9.58 4.99
CA ILE A 146 10.63 8.64 5.66
C ILE A 146 12.01 9.25 5.92
N ARG A 147 12.17 10.57 5.78
CA ARG A 147 13.39 11.25 6.19
C ARG A 147 13.50 11.23 7.72
N PRO A 148 14.72 11.15 8.29
CA PRO A 148 14.89 11.19 9.75
C PRO A 148 14.19 12.37 10.43
N SER A 149 14.11 13.52 9.74
CA SER A 149 13.40 14.69 10.26
C SER A 149 11.89 14.54 10.35
N ALA A 150 11.29 13.82 9.40
CA ALA A 150 9.86 13.53 9.40
C ALA A 150 9.51 12.37 10.35
N LEU A 151 10.47 11.49 10.64
CA LEU A 151 10.27 10.32 11.50
C LEU A 151 10.53 10.60 12.99
N ALA A 152 11.29 11.64 13.33
CA ALA A 152 11.63 11.95 14.71
C ALA A 152 10.39 12.22 15.57
N LEU A 153 10.31 11.55 16.71
CA LEU A 153 9.29 11.83 17.72
C LEU A 153 9.61 13.15 18.44
N PRO A 154 8.56 13.90 18.86
CA PRO A 154 8.78 15.05 19.72
C PRO A 154 9.41 14.61 21.04
N GLU A 155 10.20 15.50 21.65
CA GLU A 155 10.89 15.24 22.93
C GLU A 155 9.92 14.81 24.03
N ALA A 156 8.75 15.47 24.11
CA ALA A 156 7.70 15.10 25.05
C ALA A 156 7.25 13.63 24.91
N ALA A 157 7.11 13.10 23.70
CA ALA A 157 6.75 11.69 23.51
C ALA A 157 7.87 10.74 23.99
N ARG A 158 9.14 11.12 23.78
CA ARG A 158 10.29 10.29 24.17
C ARG A 158 10.55 10.30 25.68
N GLU A 159 10.19 11.38 26.37
CA GLU A 159 10.57 11.60 27.77
C GLU A 159 9.41 11.49 28.76
N GLN A 160 8.17 11.73 28.32
CA GLN A 160 7.01 11.86 29.23
C GLN A 160 6.09 10.63 29.21
N ILE A 161 6.30 9.65 28.33
CA ILE A 161 5.48 8.43 28.28
C ILE A 161 6.14 7.35 29.16
N PRO A 162 5.65 7.11 30.40
CA PRO A 162 6.21 6.09 31.28
C PRO A 162 5.72 4.69 30.91
N PRO A 163 6.33 3.63 31.50
CA PRO A 163 5.76 2.29 31.48
C PRO A 163 4.30 2.24 31.94
N ARG A 164 3.55 1.30 31.38
CA ARG A 164 2.13 1.10 31.67
C ARG A 164 1.89 0.59 33.10
N PRO A 165 0.98 1.20 33.89
CA PRO A 165 0.63 0.71 35.22
C PRO A 165 -0.31 -0.51 35.17
N PRO A 166 -0.44 -1.28 36.27
CA PRO A 166 -1.42 -2.37 36.35
C PRO A 166 -2.83 -1.92 35.95
N GLY A 167 -3.52 -2.75 35.16
CA GLY A 167 -4.85 -2.46 34.62
C GLY A 167 -4.86 -1.68 33.30
N HIS A 168 -3.71 -1.24 32.80
CA HIS A 168 -3.56 -0.49 31.53
C HIS A 168 -2.63 -1.22 30.56
N GLY A 169 -2.88 -2.51 30.32
CA GLY A 169 -2.02 -3.34 29.46
C GLY A 169 -2.04 -2.92 27.99
N ASP A 170 -1.16 -3.56 27.22
CA ASP A 170 -1.05 -3.31 25.78
C ASP A 170 -2.32 -3.70 25.02
N ASN A 171 -2.51 -3.08 23.86
CA ASN A 171 -3.60 -3.39 22.96
C ASN A 171 -3.17 -3.22 21.50
N ARG A 172 -4.01 -3.68 20.58
CA ARG A 172 -3.73 -3.69 19.13
C ARG A 172 -3.57 -2.29 18.49
N GLU A 173 -3.91 -1.23 19.21
CA GLU A 173 -3.89 0.15 18.73
C GLU A 173 -2.60 0.88 19.11
N LEU A 174 -1.66 0.19 19.77
CA LEU A 174 -0.34 0.70 20.16
C LEU A 174 0.75 0.25 19.19
N PHE A 175 1.93 0.86 19.32
CA PHE A 175 3.10 0.40 18.60
C PHE A 175 3.70 -0.83 19.30
N ASP A 176 4.05 -1.86 18.54
CA ASP A 176 4.78 -3.01 19.06
C ASP A 176 6.27 -2.64 19.18
N GLY A 177 6.72 -2.34 20.40
CA GLY A 177 8.07 -1.85 20.72
C GLY A 177 8.99 -2.94 21.26
N ARG A 178 10.31 -2.71 21.20
CA ARG A 178 11.33 -3.68 21.63
C ARG A 178 12.09 -3.29 22.90
N THR A 179 11.61 -2.28 23.63
CA THR A 179 12.24 -1.73 24.84
C THR A 179 11.44 -1.97 26.12
N ASP A 180 10.61 -3.03 26.14
CA ASP A 180 9.75 -3.41 27.27
C ASP A 180 10.46 -3.25 28.63
N PRO A 181 9.87 -2.54 29.61
CA PRO A 181 8.51 -1.96 29.63
C PRO A 181 8.42 -0.48 29.23
N THR A 182 9.50 0.07 28.68
CA THR A 182 9.55 1.48 28.24
C THR A 182 9.13 1.64 26.78
N LEU A 183 8.67 2.83 26.41
CA LEU A 183 8.34 3.16 25.02
C LEU A 183 9.57 3.03 24.12
N ASP A 184 9.41 2.31 23.01
CA ASP A 184 10.44 2.23 21.96
C ASP A 184 10.34 3.46 21.06
N PRO A 185 11.33 4.38 21.08
CA PRO A 185 11.25 5.61 20.31
C PRO A 185 11.49 5.40 18.80
N TYR A 186 11.83 4.19 18.36
CA TYR A 186 12.15 3.85 16.97
C TYR A 186 11.05 3.00 16.30
N ALA A 187 10.27 2.24 17.06
CA ALA A 187 9.17 1.44 16.53
C ALA A 187 8.15 2.23 15.67
N PRO A 188 7.72 3.46 16.04
CA PRO A 188 6.84 4.25 15.19
C PRO A 188 7.45 4.56 13.82
N ALA A 189 8.75 4.86 13.79
CA ALA A 189 9.47 5.19 12.57
C ALA A 189 9.66 3.97 11.67
N GLU A 190 9.88 2.80 12.25
CA GLU A 190 9.88 1.52 11.52
C GLU A 190 8.53 1.28 10.86
N VAL A 191 7.42 1.39 11.59
CA VAL A 191 6.05 1.23 11.05
C VAL A 191 5.75 2.21 9.93
N ALA A 192 6.08 3.50 10.11
CA ALA A 192 5.86 4.53 9.10
C ALA A 192 6.75 4.33 7.85
N THR A 193 7.96 3.83 8.02
CA THR A 193 8.84 3.51 6.89
C THR A 193 8.34 2.28 6.12
N THR A 194 7.96 1.23 6.83
CA THR A 194 7.47 -0.02 6.24
C THR A 194 6.24 0.24 5.39
N MET A 195 5.24 0.99 5.88
CA MET A 195 4.04 1.28 5.09
C MET A 195 4.34 2.01 3.77
N VAL A 196 5.33 2.92 3.75
CA VAL A 196 5.71 3.67 2.54
C VAL A 196 6.44 2.75 1.55
N LEU A 197 7.44 2.02 2.02
CA LEU A 197 8.28 1.17 1.17
C LEU A 197 7.51 -0.06 0.65
N ASP A 198 6.63 -0.66 1.46
CA ASP A 198 5.71 -1.70 0.99
C ASP A 198 4.72 -1.16 -0.05
N ALA A 199 4.13 0.01 0.18
CA ALA A 199 3.23 0.62 -0.79
C ALA A 199 3.92 0.91 -2.13
N LEU A 200 5.22 1.25 -2.13
CA LEU A 200 6.01 1.52 -3.33
C LEU A 200 6.41 0.24 -4.09
N THR A 201 6.56 -0.89 -3.40
CA THR A 201 7.13 -2.13 -3.96
C THR A 201 6.13 -3.25 -4.24
N GLN A 202 4.83 -2.95 -4.23
CA GLN A 202 3.78 -3.92 -4.56
C GLN A 202 4.07 -4.65 -5.89
N PRO A 203 3.99 -5.99 -5.96
CA PRO A 203 4.37 -6.78 -7.14
C PRO A 203 3.69 -6.33 -8.45
N GLU A 204 2.38 -6.07 -8.40
CA GLU A 204 1.59 -5.64 -9.57
C GLU A 204 2.05 -4.26 -10.06
N ARG A 205 2.43 -3.37 -9.14
CA ARG A 205 2.96 -2.06 -9.48
C ARG A 205 4.36 -2.13 -10.06
N ALA A 206 5.20 -2.97 -9.46
CA ALA A 206 6.55 -3.20 -9.95
C ALA A 206 6.52 -3.71 -11.40
N LEU A 207 5.63 -4.66 -11.70
CA LEU A 207 5.45 -5.16 -13.07
C LEU A 207 4.89 -4.09 -14.01
N ARG A 208 3.86 -3.34 -13.60
CA ARG A 208 3.33 -2.22 -14.40
C ARG A 208 4.38 -1.16 -14.72
N LEU A 209 5.26 -0.83 -13.78
CA LEU A 209 6.36 0.11 -14.03
C LEU A 209 7.37 -0.43 -15.07
N ILE A 210 7.57 -1.74 -15.15
CA ILE A 210 8.36 -2.36 -16.22
C ILE A 210 7.63 -2.21 -17.56
N GLU A 211 6.37 -2.63 -17.63
CA GLU A 211 5.56 -2.56 -18.86
C GLU A 211 5.42 -1.13 -19.39
N GLN A 212 5.18 -0.17 -18.49
CA GLN A 212 5.07 1.24 -18.85
C GLN A 212 6.38 1.77 -19.42
N GLN A 213 7.54 1.41 -18.84
CA GLN A 213 8.85 1.81 -19.33
C GLN A 213 9.17 1.16 -20.68
N ASP A 214 8.79 -0.10 -20.90
CA ASP A 214 9.00 -0.79 -22.18
C ASP A 214 8.25 -0.08 -23.32
N ALA A 215 7.11 0.55 -23.03
CA ALA A 215 6.34 1.35 -23.97
C ALA A 215 6.84 2.81 -24.14
N GLY A 216 7.79 3.28 -23.32
CA GLY A 216 8.32 4.64 -23.41
C GLY A 216 9.52 4.88 -22.48
N ALA A 217 10.69 5.14 -23.06
CA ALA A 217 11.97 5.22 -22.33
C ALA A 217 12.06 6.40 -21.35
N ASP A 218 11.23 7.43 -21.50
CA ASP A 218 11.16 8.61 -20.64
C ASP A 218 10.31 8.39 -19.37
N ARG A 219 9.60 7.26 -19.29
CA ARG A 219 8.74 6.90 -18.16
C ARG A 219 9.56 6.39 -16.97
N LEU A 220 8.99 6.50 -15.77
CA LEU A 220 9.59 5.93 -14.57
C LEU A 220 9.52 4.39 -14.65
N GLY A 221 10.67 3.74 -14.69
CA GLY A 221 10.78 2.30 -14.63
C GLY A 221 11.02 1.76 -13.23
N PHE A 222 10.81 0.46 -13.04
CA PHE A 222 11.00 -0.19 -11.75
C PHE A 222 12.47 -0.13 -11.26
N GLN A 223 13.46 -0.32 -12.15
CA GLN A 223 14.88 -0.18 -11.78
C GLN A 223 15.21 1.26 -11.33
N GLY A 224 14.60 2.26 -11.97
CA GLY A 224 14.76 3.67 -11.60
C GLY A 224 14.12 3.98 -10.25
N LEU A 225 12.96 3.37 -9.95
CA LEU A 225 12.32 3.45 -8.65
C LEU A 225 13.24 2.90 -7.54
N LEU A 226 13.72 1.65 -7.68
CA LEU A 226 14.61 1.01 -6.71
C LEU A 226 15.87 1.86 -6.45
N THR A 227 16.45 2.40 -7.53
CA THR A 227 17.64 3.27 -7.45
C THR A 227 17.35 4.54 -6.65
N ARG A 228 16.23 5.23 -6.94
CA ARG A 228 15.88 6.49 -6.26
C ARG A 228 15.56 6.29 -4.78
N ILE A 229 14.90 5.18 -4.42
CA ILE A 229 14.67 4.81 -3.02
C ILE A 229 16.02 4.55 -2.33
N THR A 230 16.88 3.70 -2.90
CA THR A 230 18.22 3.44 -2.34
C THR A 230 19.04 4.71 -2.18
N ASP A 231 19.02 5.61 -3.17
CA ASP A 231 19.77 6.87 -3.09
C ASP A 231 19.26 7.75 -1.95
N ALA A 232 17.95 7.85 -1.75
CA ALA A 232 17.37 8.60 -0.64
C ALA A 232 17.72 8.00 0.74
N VAL A 233 17.68 6.68 0.86
CA VAL A 233 17.88 5.94 2.12
C VAL A 233 19.37 5.82 2.51
N TRP A 234 20.24 5.55 1.53
CA TRP A 234 21.64 5.20 1.76
C TRP A 234 22.64 6.31 1.44
N LYS A 235 22.36 7.12 0.42
CA LYS A 235 23.29 8.17 -0.06
C LYS A 235 22.97 9.55 0.52
N SER A 236 22.08 9.64 1.50
CA SER A 236 21.86 10.85 2.29
C SER A 236 22.92 10.99 3.39
N ASN A 237 23.35 12.24 3.65
CA ASN A 237 24.30 12.53 4.72
C ASN A 237 23.72 12.09 6.07
N ALA A 238 24.54 11.42 6.87
CA ALA A 238 24.15 11.04 8.22
C ALA A 238 23.84 12.30 9.06
N PRO A 239 22.68 12.35 9.75
CA PRO A 239 22.40 13.42 10.70
C PRO A 239 23.48 13.49 11.79
N SER A 240 23.80 14.70 12.25
CA SER A 240 24.75 14.91 13.36
C SER A 240 24.17 14.53 14.73
N ASP A 241 22.84 14.57 14.86
CA ASP A 241 22.10 14.13 16.04
C ASP A 241 22.02 12.60 16.08
N ALA A 242 22.35 12.02 17.24
CA ALA A 242 22.37 10.57 17.44
C ALA A 242 20.99 9.92 17.25
N HIS A 243 19.92 10.59 17.69
CA HIS A 243 18.56 10.04 17.57
C HIS A 243 18.14 9.93 16.09
N ARG A 244 18.33 10.99 15.30
CA ARG A 244 18.06 10.99 13.85
C ARG A 244 19.02 10.09 13.09
N ALA A 245 20.26 9.93 13.55
CA ALA A 245 21.19 8.97 12.96
C ALA A 245 20.68 7.52 13.14
N GLU A 246 20.07 7.20 14.29
CA GLU A 246 19.44 5.89 14.51
C GLU A 246 18.18 5.73 13.65
N LEU A 247 17.33 6.75 13.53
CA LEU A 247 16.18 6.72 12.61
C LEU A 247 16.58 6.48 11.15
N GLN A 248 17.73 7.01 10.73
CA GLN A 248 18.28 6.71 9.40
C GLN A 248 18.67 5.24 9.26
N ARG A 249 19.29 4.64 10.28
CA ARG A 249 19.61 3.20 10.32
C ARG A 249 18.34 2.34 10.33
N THR A 250 17.31 2.72 11.07
CA THR A 250 15.99 2.08 11.01
C THR A 250 15.44 2.09 9.58
N THR A 251 15.52 3.23 8.89
CA THR A 251 15.05 3.34 7.49
C THR A 251 15.87 2.45 6.55
N GLN A 252 17.18 2.36 6.76
CA GLN A 252 18.11 1.50 6.00
C GLN A 252 17.83 0.00 6.22
N GLN A 253 17.53 -0.38 7.46
CA GLN A 253 17.11 -1.72 7.85
C GLN A 253 15.83 -2.09 7.10
N VAL A 254 14.77 -1.30 7.27
CA VAL A 254 13.46 -1.56 6.64
C VAL A 254 13.58 -1.67 5.12
N TRP A 255 14.34 -0.77 4.47
CA TRP A 255 14.51 -0.86 3.02
C TRP A 255 15.19 -2.16 2.58
N THR A 256 16.20 -2.60 3.33
CA THR A 256 16.87 -3.87 3.04
C THR A 256 15.91 -5.03 3.24
N ASP A 257 15.15 -5.04 4.33
CA ASP A 257 14.19 -6.10 4.64
C ASP A 257 13.07 -6.19 3.59
N VAL A 258 12.52 -5.06 3.14
CA VAL A 258 11.53 -5.01 2.05
C VAL A 258 12.10 -5.61 0.76
N LEU A 259 13.34 -5.28 0.39
CA LEU A 259 13.96 -5.87 -0.81
C LEU A 259 14.12 -7.39 -0.69
N LEU A 260 14.54 -7.87 0.47
CA LEU A 260 14.71 -9.31 0.73
C LEU A 260 13.37 -10.03 0.68
N ASP A 261 12.34 -9.50 1.36
CA ASP A 261 10.99 -10.08 1.41
C ASP A 261 10.33 -10.14 0.02
N ARG A 262 10.40 -9.03 -0.74
CA ARG A 262 9.86 -9.00 -2.12
C ARG A 262 10.59 -9.99 -3.01
N ALA A 263 11.91 -10.12 -2.87
CA ALA A 263 12.68 -11.09 -3.65
C ALA A 263 12.48 -12.55 -3.20
N SER A 264 11.92 -12.82 -2.02
CA SER A 264 11.52 -14.17 -1.57
C SER A 264 10.05 -14.50 -1.80
N THR A 265 9.21 -13.52 -2.15
CA THR A 265 7.78 -13.77 -2.39
C THR A 265 7.58 -14.82 -3.50
N ALA A 266 6.74 -15.84 -3.29
CA ALA A 266 6.57 -16.93 -4.26
C ALA A 266 5.98 -16.45 -5.59
N ASP A 267 4.89 -15.68 -5.53
CA ASP A 267 4.08 -15.27 -6.68
C ASP A 267 4.57 -13.99 -7.42
N ILE A 268 5.78 -13.51 -7.11
CA ILE A 268 6.33 -12.33 -7.80
C ILE A 268 6.79 -12.68 -9.22
N ALA A 269 6.50 -11.79 -10.18
CA ALA A 269 6.90 -11.98 -11.57
C ALA A 269 8.43 -12.16 -11.72
N PRO A 270 8.92 -13.11 -12.54
CA PRO A 270 10.36 -13.35 -12.69
C PRO A 270 11.16 -12.11 -13.11
N SER A 271 10.59 -11.25 -13.95
CA SER A 271 11.20 -10.00 -14.41
C SER A 271 11.38 -8.96 -13.30
N VAL A 272 10.47 -8.96 -12.32
CA VAL A 272 10.53 -8.13 -11.12
C VAL A 272 11.59 -8.70 -10.16
N ARG A 273 11.53 -10.01 -9.87
CA ARG A 273 12.52 -10.69 -9.02
C ARG A 273 13.95 -10.46 -9.51
N ALA A 274 14.19 -10.65 -10.82
CA ALA A 274 15.51 -10.44 -11.42
C ALA A 274 16.05 -9.03 -11.21
N ARG A 275 15.20 -8.00 -11.30
CA ARG A 275 15.58 -6.59 -11.06
C ARG A 275 15.87 -6.33 -9.58
N ILE A 276 15.09 -6.89 -8.66
CA ILE A 276 15.35 -6.77 -7.22
C ILE A 276 16.66 -7.45 -6.85
N GLU A 277 16.91 -8.67 -7.33
CA GLU A 277 18.18 -9.36 -7.06
C GLU A 277 19.39 -8.65 -7.67
N HIS A 278 19.25 -8.11 -8.88
CA HIS A 278 20.30 -7.27 -9.47
C HIS A 278 20.56 -6.04 -8.60
N HIS A 279 19.50 -5.38 -8.13
CA HIS A 279 19.60 -4.24 -7.22
C HIS A 279 20.27 -4.59 -5.90
N LEU A 280 19.94 -5.74 -5.30
CA LEU A 280 20.59 -6.27 -4.09
C LEU A 280 22.09 -6.52 -4.30
N ARG A 281 22.51 -7.03 -5.47
CA ARG A 281 23.94 -7.19 -5.80
C ARG A 281 24.66 -5.84 -5.85
N THR A 282 24.03 -4.82 -6.44
CA THR A 282 24.54 -3.44 -6.49
C THR A 282 24.61 -2.83 -5.09
N LEU A 283 23.58 -3.01 -4.26
CA LEU A 283 23.57 -2.54 -2.88
C LEU A 283 24.67 -3.22 -2.04
N ARG A 284 24.84 -4.54 -2.16
CA ARG A 284 25.92 -5.28 -1.47
C ARG A 284 27.30 -4.73 -1.80
N ALA A 285 27.57 -4.45 -3.08
CA ALA A 285 28.83 -3.86 -3.52
C ALA A 285 29.01 -2.45 -2.94
N TRP A 286 27.95 -1.62 -3.01
CA TRP A 286 28.00 -0.27 -2.46
C TRP A 286 28.25 -0.24 -0.95
N LEU A 287 27.63 -1.15 -0.18
CA LEU A 287 27.85 -1.27 1.26
C LEU A 287 29.30 -1.66 1.58
N ALA A 288 29.90 -2.57 0.80
CA ALA A 288 31.29 -2.95 0.96
C ALA A 288 32.25 -1.77 0.73
N ASP A 289 31.94 -0.91 -0.25
CA ASP A 289 32.73 0.29 -0.57
C ASP A 289 32.49 1.45 0.43
N HIS A 290 31.42 1.38 1.24
CA HIS A 290 31.00 2.44 2.16
C HIS A 290 30.70 1.88 3.55
N PRO A 291 31.70 1.35 4.27
CA PRO A 291 31.49 0.67 5.55
C PRO A 291 30.80 1.56 6.58
N GLY A 292 31.02 2.87 6.57
CA GLY A 292 30.43 3.81 7.54
C GLY A 292 31.52 4.65 8.20
N ALA A 293 31.15 5.83 8.70
CA ALA A 293 32.12 6.77 9.29
C ALA A 293 32.30 6.60 10.80
N THR A 294 31.42 5.85 11.46
CA THR A 294 31.42 5.59 12.90
C THR A 294 31.34 4.08 13.14
N SER A 295 31.72 3.61 14.33
CA SER A 295 31.62 2.19 14.71
C SER A 295 30.19 1.66 14.58
N GLU A 296 29.19 2.46 14.97
CA GLU A 296 27.77 2.09 14.86
C GLU A 296 27.31 1.97 13.40
N ALA A 297 27.70 2.93 12.55
CA ALA A 297 27.39 2.89 11.13
C ALA A 297 28.08 1.70 10.45
N GLU A 298 29.32 1.39 10.85
CA GLU A 298 30.08 0.24 10.38
C GLU A 298 29.42 -1.08 10.76
N ALA A 299 29.08 -1.27 12.04
CA ALA A 299 28.40 -2.46 12.52
C ALA A 299 27.06 -2.68 11.79
N HIS A 300 26.27 -1.62 11.65
CA HIS A 300 24.98 -1.67 10.96
C HIS A 300 25.10 -2.07 9.48
N ARG A 301 25.99 -1.40 8.73
CA ARG A 301 26.18 -1.67 7.30
C ARG A 301 26.79 -3.04 7.04
N ALA A 302 27.74 -3.47 7.87
CA ALA A 302 28.30 -4.81 7.80
C ALA A 302 27.23 -5.89 8.05
N ALA A 303 26.35 -5.68 9.04
CA ALA A 303 25.25 -6.60 9.32
C ALA A 303 24.29 -6.73 8.13
N LEU A 304 23.88 -5.61 7.53
CA LEU A 304 22.99 -5.60 6.36
C LEU A 304 23.65 -6.18 5.11
N GLN A 305 24.92 -5.86 4.85
CA GLN A 305 25.70 -6.49 3.78
C GLN A 305 25.75 -8.01 3.95
N ALA A 306 25.95 -8.49 5.19
CA ALA A 306 25.96 -9.92 5.47
C ALA A 306 24.57 -10.56 5.26
N SER A 307 23.49 -9.89 5.63
CA SER A 307 22.11 -10.34 5.34
C SER A 307 21.84 -10.47 3.84
N VAL A 308 22.21 -9.46 3.05
CA VAL A 308 22.09 -9.49 1.59
C VAL A 308 22.94 -10.61 0.99
N THR A 309 24.16 -10.82 1.52
CA THR A 309 25.05 -11.89 1.07
C THR A 309 24.45 -13.28 1.34
N ARG A 310 23.97 -13.53 2.57
CA ARG A 310 23.30 -14.79 2.93
C ARG A 310 22.09 -15.05 2.04
N PHE A 311 21.31 -14.02 1.72
CA PHE A 311 20.18 -14.14 0.81
C PHE A 311 20.64 -14.51 -0.60
N LEU A 312 21.57 -13.76 -1.20
CA LEU A 312 21.99 -13.97 -2.59
C LEU A 312 22.73 -15.30 -2.80
N ASP A 313 23.45 -15.77 -1.79
CA ASP A 313 24.27 -16.98 -1.87
C ASP A 313 23.53 -18.22 -1.31
N ARG A 314 22.25 -18.07 -0.94
CA ARG A 314 21.43 -19.19 -0.44
C ARG A 314 21.34 -20.30 -1.47
N THR A 315 21.39 -21.55 -1.01
CA THR A 315 21.06 -22.68 -1.86
C THR A 315 19.62 -22.56 -2.31
N HIS A 316 19.39 -22.53 -3.63
CA HIS A 316 18.05 -22.54 -4.17
C HIS A 316 17.38 -23.88 -3.81
N GLU A 317 16.43 -23.84 -2.87
CA GLU A 317 15.55 -24.99 -2.64
C GLU A 317 14.59 -25.09 -3.83
N ALA A 318 14.89 -26.00 -4.77
CA ALA A 318 14.10 -26.25 -5.97
C ALA A 318 12.69 -26.84 -5.70
N THR A 319 12.24 -26.80 -4.45
CA THR A 319 10.93 -27.28 -3.99
C THR A 319 9.81 -26.29 -4.28
N GLU A 320 10.12 -25.01 -4.48
CA GLU A 320 9.14 -24.01 -4.93
C GLU A 320 8.96 -24.11 -6.45
N ARG A 321 7.76 -24.51 -6.89
CA ARG A 321 7.43 -24.42 -8.32
C ARG A 321 7.55 -22.96 -8.76
N PRO A 322 8.09 -22.68 -9.96
CA PRO A 322 8.06 -21.33 -10.50
C PRO A 322 6.63 -20.79 -10.48
N ALA A 323 6.47 -19.50 -10.17
CA ALA A 323 5.19 -18.82 -10.34
C ALA A 323 4.69 -19.07 -11.78
N SER A 324 3.67 -19.92 -11.91
CA SER A 324 3.04 -20.22 -13.19
C SER A 324 1.79 -19.37 -13.31
N VAL A 325 1.67 -18.64 -14.41
CA VAL A 325 0.37 -18.09 -14.79
C VAL A 325 -0.47 -19.26 -15.29
N ASP A 326 -1.58 -19.51 -14.61
CA ASP A 326 -2.52 -20.55 -15.05
C ASP A 326 -2.96 -20.24 -16.48
N THR A 327 -2.93 -21.27 -17.33
CA THR A 327 -3.56 -21.15 -18.64
C THR A 327 -5.05 -20.91 -18.40
N PRO A 328 -5.67 -19.91 -19.06
CA PRO A 328 -7.12 -19.78 -19.04
C PRO A 328 -7.76 -21.12 -19.39
N PRO A 329 -8.90 -21.48 -18.77
CA PRO A 329 -9.49 -22.80 -18.93
C PRO A 329 -9.65 -23.16 -20.42
N GLY A 330 -8.96 -24.23 -20.82
CA GLY A 330 -8.99 -24.79 -22.16
C GLY A 330 -10.04 -25.89 -22.33
N SER A 331 -10.04 -26.53 -23.50
CA SER A 331 -11.03 -27.54 -23.88
C SER A 331 -11.22 -28.68 -22.86
N PRO A 332 -12.48 -29.18 -22.72
CA PRO A 332 -13.60 -28.97 -23.64
C PRO A 332 -14.39 -27.69 -23.30
N ILE A 333 -14.45 -26.79 -24.28
CA ILE A 333 -15.36 -25.63 -24.27
C ILE A 333 -16.77 -26.19 -24.13
N GLY A 334 -17.42 -25.98 -22.98
CA GLY A 334 -18.77 -26.52 -22.72
C GLY A 334 -19.01 -27.13 -21.35
N GLN A 335 -18.02 -27.21 -20.44
CA GLN A 335 -18.38 -27.28 -19.03
C GLN A 335 -18.98 -25.94 -18.62
N ALA A 336 -20.20 -25.97 -18.07
CA ALA A 336 -20.94 -24.76 -17.74
C ALA A 336 -20.06 -23.85 -16.88
N PRO A 337 -19.79 -22.58 -17.29
CA PRO A 337 -18.91 -21.69 -16.56
C PRO A 337 -19.32 -21.60 -15.08
N GLY A 338 -18.39 -21.30 -14.19
CA GLY A 338 -18.67 -21.26 -12.74
C GLY A 338 -19.88 -20.40 -12.37
N PHE A 339 -20.26 -19.41 -13.19
CA PHE A 339 -21.51 -18.67 -13.00
C PHE A 339 -22.77 -19.51 -13.28
N HIS A 340 -22.77 -20.41 -14.28
CA HIS A 340 -23.87 -21.33 -14.53
C HIS A 340 -23.97 -22.39 -13.42
N GLN A 341 -22.85 -22.92 -12.92
CA GLN A 341 -22.85 -23.79 -11.75
C GLN A 341 -23.38 -23.04 -10.52
N ARG A 342 -22.95 -21.80 -10.28
CA ARG A 342 -23.48 -20.93 -9.22
C ARG A 342 -24.96 -20.59 -9.42
N HIS A 343 -25.40 -20.38 -10.66
CA HIS A 343 -26.81 -20.08 -10.95
C HIS A 343 -27.68 -21.31 -10.78
N VAL A 344 -27.22 -22.50 -11.17
CA VAL A 344 -27.90 -23.78 -10.95
C VAL A 344 -27.92 -24.13 -9.47
N GLN A 345 -26.82 -23.95 -8.73
CA GLN A 345 -26.77 -24.12 -7.29
C GLN A 345 -27.67 -23.11 -6.56
N ARG A 346 -27.68 -21.85 -7.00
CA ARG A 346 -28.59 -20.82 -6.47
C ARG A 346 -30.04 -21.15 -6.79
N GLN A 347 -30.36 -21.60 -7.99
CA GLN A 347 -31.72 -22.01 -8.36
C GLN A 347 -32.15 -23.22 -7.52
N ALA A 348 -31.29 -24.23 -7.38
CA ALA A 348 -31.55 -25.40 -6.54
C ALA A 348 -31.72 -25.04 -5.05
N TRP A 349 -30.93 -24.09 -4.54
CA TRP A 349 -31.07 -23.56 -3.18
C TRP A 349 -32.39 -22.79 -3.01
N LEU A 350 -32.77 -21.94 -3.99
CA LEU A 350 -34.03 -21.21 -4.00
C LEU A 350 -35.24 -22.16 -4.11
N ASP A 351 -35.14 -23.23 -4.91
CA ASP A 351 -36.18 -24.23 -5.07
C ASP A 351 -36.38 -25.04 -3.79
N GLN A 352 -35.28 -25.42 -3.10
CA GLN A 352 -35.32 -26.03 -1.77
C GLN A 352 -35.95 -25.09 -0.72
N TRP A 353 -35.60 -23.80 -0.74
CA TRP A 353 -36.21 -22.79 0.13
C TRP A 353 -37.70 -22.54 -0.16
N SER A 354 -38.10 -22.61 -1.43
CA SER A 354 -39.50 -22.44 -1.85
C SER A 354 -40.39 -23.60 -1.41
N LEU A 355 -39.84 -24.82 -1.37
CA LEU A 355 -40.51 -26.02 -0.85
C LEU A 355 -40.64 -25.96 0.69
N ALA A 356 -39.64 -25.42 1.39
CA ALA A 356 -39.71 -25.20 2.84
C ALA A 356 -40.82 -24.22 3.25
N ARG A 357 -41.12 -23.20 2.43
CA ARG A 357 -42.26 -22.29 2.66
C ARG A 357 -43.64 -22.92 2.42
N ARG A 358 -43.74 -23.96 1.58
CA ARG A 358 -45.02 -24.68 1.35
C ARG A 358 -45.38 -25.62 2.50
N ALA A 359 -44.40 -26.09 3.26
CA ALA A 359 -44.64 -26.91 4.46
C ALA A 359 -45.20 -26.09 5.64
N CYS A 360 -44.82 -24.81 5.77
CA CYS A 360 -45.33 -23.93 6.84
C CYS A 360 -46.76 -23.37 6.59
N MET A 361 -47.34 -23.54 5.40
CA MET A 361 -48.72 -23.11 5.11
C MET A 361 -49.76 -24.25 5.12
N ARG A 362 -49.38 -25.45 5.60
CA ARG A 362 -50.31 -26.58 5.78
C ARG A 362 -50.23 -27.16 7.20
N GLN A 363 -50.32 -26.31 8.21
CA GLN A 363 -50.81 -26.74 9.53
C GLN A 363 -51.64 -25.61 10.12
N HIS A 364 -52.95 -25.63 9.84
CA HIS A 364 -54.01 -25.60 10.85
C HIS A 364 -55.34 -25.98 10.16
N PRO A 365 -56.21 -26.75 10.81
CA PRO A 365 -57.45 -27.30 10.25
C PRO A 365 -58.50 -26.25 9.90
#